data_AF-A0AAI9ZIT7-F1
#
_entry.id   AF-A0AAI9ZIT7-F1
#
_cell.length_a   1.000
_cell.length_b   1.000
_cell.length_c   1.000
_cell.angle_alpha   90.00
_cell.angle_beta   90.00
_cell.angle_gamma   90.00
#
_symmetry.space_group_name_H-M   'P 1'
#
loop_
_entity.id
_entity.type
_entity.pdbx_description
1 polymer ?
#
loop_
_entity_poly.entity_id
_entity_poly.type
_entity_poly.pdbx_seq_one_letter_code
_entity_poly.pdbx_strand_id
1 'polypeptide(L)'
;MENATGELKGWILRNPESSRKCLSHAAAIFAQLRRTRHLACVDPLALISAVLYIRLYDLSKMRTPVNLAGLSGPSQECSKTLPPIRLDCLTDTPALNRWIEDAEPARIHITGVGILCGQVSSSRLLLETQRILQGSSAWRGMCQGLFRAASGLLSGKWSAFWEED
;
A
#
# COMPACT_ATOMS: atom_id res chain seq x y z
N MET A 1 -11.92 -16.32 -1.49
CA MET A 1 -10.82 -15.36 -1.19
C MET A 1 -11.14 -14.41 -0.04
N GLU A 2 -12.38 -14.34 0.45
CA GLU A 2 -12.74 -13.47 1.59
C GLU A 2 -12.06 -13.84 2.91
N ASN A 3 -11.75 -15.12 3.12
CA ASN A 3 -11.14 -15.58 4.37
C ASN A 3 -9.72 -15.03 4.58
N ALA A 4 -8.85 -15.11 3.57
CA ALA A 4 -7.46 -14.63 3.68
C ALA A 4 -7.36 -13.10 3.82
N THR A 5 -8.22 -12.34 3.12
CA THR A 5 -8.24 -10.87 3.25
C THR A 5 -8.76 -10.46 4.64
N GLY A 6 -9.79 -11.15 5.13
CA GLY A 6 -10.34 -10.95 6.48
C GLY A 6 -9.33 -11.29 7.58
N GLU A 7 -8.64 -12.42 7.46
CA GLU A 7 -7.60 -12.86 8.38
C GLU A 7 -6.42 -11.88 8.42
N LEU A 8 -5.91 -11.47 7.26
CA LEU A 8 -4.78 -10.54 7.19
C LEU A 8 -5.17 -9.15 7.69
N LYS A 9 -6.38 -8.67 7.38
CA LYS A 9 -6.91 -7.44 7.97
C LYS A 9 -7.03 -7.55 9.49
N GLY A 10 -7.54 -8.67 9.99
CA GLY A 10 -7.61 -8.96 11.42
C GLY A 10 -6.23 -8.98 12.07
N TRP A 11 -5.24 -9.57 11.41
CA TRP A 11 -3.85 -9.57 11.85
C TRP A 11 -3.27 -8.15 11.89
N ILE A 12 -3.54 -7.32 10.88
CA ILE A 12 -3.06 -5.93 10.84
C ILE A 12 -3.59 -5.13 12.03
N LEU A 13 -4.86 -5.32 12.36
CA LEU A 13 -5.50 -4.64 13.49
C LEU A 13 -5.00 -5.15 14.85
N ARG A 14 -4.68 -6.44 14.96
CA ARG A 14 -4.15 -7.05 16.19
C ARG A 14 -2.67 -6.74 16.44
N ASN A 15 -1.90 -6.44 15.40
CA ASN A 15 -0.44 -6.24 15.48
C ASN A 15 -0.04 -4.88 14.92
N PRO A 16 -0.41 -3.76 15.55
CA PRO A 16 -0.26 -2.42 14.97
C PRO A 16 1.19 -2.01 14.72
N GLU A 17 2.12 -2.30 15.64
CA GLU A 17 3.57 -2.05 15.48
C GLU A 17 4.15 -2.84 14.30
N SER A 18 4.02 -4.18 14.33
CA SER A 18 4.47 -5.05 13.24
C SER A 18 3.87 -4.64 11.90
N SER A 19 2.61 -4.19 11.89
CA SER A 19 1.95 -3.75 10.65
C SER A 19 2.51 -2.44 10.11
N ARG A 20 2.88 -1.49 10.98
CA ARG A 20 3.55 -0.25 10.58
C ARG A 20 4.95 -0.53 10.05
N LYS A 21 5.68 -1.44 10.70
CA LYS A 21 6.99 -1.92 10.23
C LYS A 21 6.90 -2.64 8.88
N CYS A 22 5.92 -3.52 8.70
CA CYS A 22 5.67 -4.14 7.39
C CYS A 22 5.31 -3.09 6.33
N LEU A 23 4.54 -2.05 6.67
CA LEU A 23 4.21 -0.97 5.75
C LEU A 23 5.46 -0.17 5.34
N SER A 24 6.36 0.14 6.28
CA SER A 24 7.60 0.85 5.96
C SER A 24 8.49 0.02 5.01
N HIS A 25 8.62 -1.28 5.26
CA HIS A 25 9.34 -2.18 4.35
C HIS A 25 8.67 -2.28 2.97
N ALA A 26 7.34 -2.39 2.90
CA ALA A 26 6.61 -2.41 1.63
C ALA A 26 6.81 -1.10 0.84
N ALA A 27 6.76 0.04 1.51
CA ALA A 27 7.03 1.34 0.89
C ALA A 27 8.47 1.47 0.40
N ALA A 28 9.45 0.93 1.15
CA ALA A 28 10.85 0.91 0.73
C ALA A 28 11.07 0.05 -0.52
N ILE A 29 10.48 -1.16 -0.58
CA ILE A 29 10.53 -2.03 -1.78
C ILE A 29 9.92 -1.31 -2.97
N PHE A 30 8.74 -0.73 -2.80
CA PHE A 30 8.06 0.04 -3.85
C PHE A 30 8.93 1.19 -4.37
N ALA A 31 9.54 1.96 -3.46
CA ALA A 31 10.40 3.09 -3.79
C ALA A 31 11.69 2.67 -4.51
N GLN A 32 12.29 1.55 -4.09
CA GLN A 32 13.47 0.98 -4.73
C GLN A 32 13.13 0.54 -6.16
N LEU A 33 12.09 -0.27 -6.34
CA LEU A 33 11.70 -0.79 -7.66
C LEU A 33 11.21 0.30 -8.61
N ARG A 34 10.62 1.39 -8.09
CA ARG A 34 10.30 2.59 -8.89
C ARG A 34 11.53 3.25 -9.53
N ARG A 35 12.68 3.19 -8.87
CA ARG A 35 13.94 3.78 -9.36
C ARG A 35 14.75 2.80 -10.22
N THR A 36 14.44 1.51 -10.12
CA THR A 36 15.13 0.45 -10.87
C THR A 36 14.74 0.46 -12.34
N ARG A 37 15.74 0.57 -13.23
CA ARG A 37 15.54 0.57 -14.68
C ARG A 37 15.33 -0.84 -15.27
N HIS A 38 15.98 -1.84 -14.69
CA HIS A 38 15.94 -3.23 -15.15
C HIS A 38 15.50 -4.14 -14.01
N LEU A 39 14.28 -4.67 -14.11
CA LEU A 39 13.72 -5.58 -13.12
C LEU A 39 14.33 -6.97 -13.27
N ALA A 40 14.81 -7.52 -12.16
CA ALA A 40 15.12 -8.93 -12.04
C ALA A 40 13.85 -9.78 -12.05
N CYS A 41 13.97 -11.10 -12.24
CA CYS A 41 12.82 -12.01 -12.30
C CYS A 41 11.92 -11.94 -11.04
N VAL A 42 12.51 -11.71 -9.86
CA VAL A 42 11.78 -11.66 -8.58
C VAL A 42 11.15 -10.29 -8.29
N ASP A 43 11.60 -9.23 -8.95
CA ASP A 43 11.19 -7.85 -8.66
C ASP A 43 9.69 -7.61 -8.93
N PRO A 44 9.08 -8.10 -10.02
CA PRO A 44 7.64 -7.95 -10.24
C PRO A 44 6.80 -8.58 -9.13
N LEU A 45 7.22 -9.73 -8.60
CA LEU A 45 6.52 -10.38 -7.48
C LEU A 45 6.66 -9.55 -6.20
N ALA A 46 7.88 -9.11 -5.88
CA ALA A 46 8.14 -8.26 -4.72
C ALA A 46 7.35 -6.94 -4.78
N LEU A 47 7.25 -6.32 -5.95
CA LEU A 47 6.45 -5.12 -6.19
C LEU A 47 4.97 -5.37 -5.89
N ILE A 48 4.42 -6.46 -6.42
CA ILE A 48 2.99 -6.77 -6.28
C ILE A 48 2.66 -7.10 -4.82
N SER A 49 3.50 -7.86 -4.13
CA SER A 49 3.37 -8.11 -2.69
C SER A 49 3.36 -6.81 -1.89
N ALA A 50 4.29 -5.88 -2.18
CA ALA A 50 4.34 -4.58 -1.53
C ALA A 50 3.07 -3.74 -1.78
N VAL A 51 2.62 -3.68 -3.03
CA VAL A 51 1.42 -2.93 -3.46
C VAL A 51 0.16 -3.45 -2.78
N LEU A 52 -0.01 -4.78 -2.73
CA LEU A 52 -1.13 -5.43 -2.06
C LEU A 52 -1.14 -5.11 -0.57
N TYR A 53 0.04 -5.16 0.08
CA TYR A 53 0.16 -4.85 1.51
C TYR A 53 -0.14 -3.38 1.81
N ILE A 54 0.44 -2.45 1.04
CA ILE A 54 0.20 -1.00 1.19
C ILE A 54 -1.29 -0.70 1.11
N ARG A 55 -1.98 -1.25 0.10
CA ARG A 55 -3.41 -1.04 -0.04
C ARG A 55 -4.22 -1.65 1.09
N LEU A 56 -3.91 -2.89 1.48
CA LEU A 56 -4.66 -3.55 2.53
C LEU A 56 -4.54 -2.78 3.85
N TYR A 57 -3.34 -2.29 4.17
CA TYR A 57 -3.12 -1.42 5.31
C TYR A 57 -3.96 -0.14 5.22
N ASP A 58 -3.91 0.57 4.09
CA ASP A 58 -4.66 1.80 3.84
C ASP A 58 -6.18 1.60 4.03
N LEU A 59 -6.73 0.50 3.48
CA LEU A 59 -8.14 0.14 3.65
C LEU A 59 -8.49 -0.30 5.09
N SER A 60 -7.56 -0.95 5.79
CA SER A 60 -7.78 -1.42 7.17
C SER A 60 -7.93 -0.27 8.16
N LYS A 61 -7.14 0.80 7.97
CA LYS A 61 -7.14 2.01 8.81
C LYS A 61 -8.33 2.92 8.53
N MET A 62 -8.86 2.93 7.30
CA MET A 62 -10.08 3.68 6.97
C MET A 62 -11.36 3.05 7.53
N ARG A 63 -11.36 1.73 7.78
CA ARG A 63 -12.54 1.00 8.29
C ARG A 63 -12.52 0.79 9.80
N THR A 64 -11.50 1.26 10.51
CA THR A 64 -11.47 1.17 11.97
C THR A 64 -12.07 2.44 12.57
N PRO A 65 -13.25 2.37 13.22
CA PRO A 65 -13.72 3.45 14.08
C PRO A 65 -12.94 3.34 15.40
N VAL A 66 -11.65 3.66 15.39
CA VAL A 66 -10.91 3.77 16.65
C VAL A 66 -11.24 5.13 17.23
N ASN A 67 -12.24 5.12 18.12
CA ASN A 67 -12.24 5.82 19.41
C ASN A 67 -11.39 7.11 19.50
N LEU A 68 -11.66 8.10 18.64
CA LEU A 68 -11.53 9.50 19.05
C LEU A 68 -12.91 9.94 19.56
N ALA A 69 -13.23 9.50 20.77
CA ALA A 69 -14.25 10.16 21.58
C ALA A 69 -13.76 11.60 21.79
N GLY A 70 -14.27 12.55 21.02
CA GLY A 70 -14.00 13.97 21.22
C GLY A 70 -14.07 14.89 20.01
N LEU A 71 -14.08 14.39 18.77
CA LEU A 71 -14.18 15.27 17.59
C LEU A 71 -15.31 14.80 16.66
N SER A 72 -16.53 15.22 17.02
CA SER A 72 -17.69 15.20 16.15
C SER A 72 -17.44 16.11 14.94
N GLY A 73 -17.10 15.52 13.80
CA GLY A 73 -16.98 16.23 12.54
C GLY A 73 -16.98 15.23 11.37
N PRO A 74 -17.59 15.60 10.22
CA PRO A 74 -17.77 14.67 9.12
C PRO A 74 -16.40 14.20 8.61
N SER A 75 -16.38 12.95 8.15
CA SER A 75 -15.31 12.34 7.38
C SER A 75 -14.61 13.35 6.46
N GLN A 76 -13.29 13.19 6.26
CA GLN A 76 -12.52 13.76 5.13
C GLN A 76 -11.60 14.97 5.38
N GLU A 77 -11.11 15.22 6.59
CA GLU A 77 -9.87 15.99 6.76
C GLU A 77 -8.89 15.20 7.62
N CYS A 78 -8.10 14.36 6.95
CA CYS A 78 -6.81 13.90 7.43
C CYS A 78 -6.02 15.16 7.86
N SER A 79 -6.03 15.47 9.16
CA SER A 79 -5.59 16.75 9.77
C SER A 79 -4.50 17.43 8.95
N LYS A 80 -4.85 18.51 8.23
CA LYS A 80 -3.92 19.28 7.39
C LYS A 80 -2.71 19.83 8.16
N THR A 81 -2.76 19.79 9.49
CA THR A 81 -1.80 20.31 10.46
C THR A 81 -0.68 19.35 10.85
N LEU A 82 -0.79 18.04 10.59
CA LEU A 82 0.28 17.08 10.94
C LEU A 82 1.32 16.96 9.82
N PRO A 83 2.64 16.99 10.15
CA PRO A 83 3.68 16.81 9.16
C PRO A 83 3.62 15.39 8.55
N PRO A 84 3.75 15.23 7.22
CA PRO A 84 3.71 13.93 6.58
C PRO A 84 5.01 13.15 6.83
N ILE A 85 4.88 11.90 7.26
CA ILE A 85 6.00 10.95 7.36
C ILE A 85 6.15 10.27 6.00
N ARG A 86 7.34 10.39 5.41
CA ARG A 86 7.68 9.75 4.13
C ARG A 86 8.25 8.36 4.40
N LEU A 87 7.52 7.32 4.03
CA LEU A 87 7.97 5.93 4.21
C LEU A 87 8.96 5.46 3.14
N ASP A 88 9.00 6.16 2.01
CA ASP A 88 9.82 5.80 0.85
C ASP A 88 11.26 6.36 0.91
N CYS A 89 11.56 7.15 1.94
CA CYS A 89 12.91 7.59 2.25
C CYS A 89 13.60 6.47 3.06
N LEU A 90 14.64 5.87 2.48
CA LEU A 90 15.52 4.88 3.13
C LEU A 90 16.31 5.46 4.31
N THR A 91 16.15 6.75 4.58
CA THR A 91 16.72 7.40 5.77
C THR A 91 15.83 7.04 6.95
N ASP A 92 16.37 6.23 7.85
CA ASP A 92 15.73 5.93 9.11
C ASP A 92 15.59 7.23 9.92
N THR A 93 14.38 7.78 9.95
CA THR A 93 14.14 9.04 10.65
C THR A 93 13.60 8.74 12.04
N PRO A 94 14.00 9.50 13.08
CA PRO A 94 13.47 9.30 14.42
C PRO A 94 11.93 9.43 14.47
N ALA A 95 11.34 10.22 13.56
CA ALA A 95 9.90 10.32 13.39
C ALA A 95 9.26 9.03 12.86
N LEU A 96 9.93 8.31 11.95
CA LEU A 96 9.47 7.01 11.46
C LEU A 96 9.45 5.98 12.59
N ASN A 97 10.52 5.90 13.39
CA ASN A 97 10.62 4.95 14.49
C ASN A 97 9.58 5.23 15.58
N ARG A 98 9.39 6.50 15.99
CA ARG A 98 8.30 6.89 16.90
C ARG A 98 6.93 6.55 16.34
N TRP A 99 6.69 6.77 15.05
CA TRP A 99 5.42 6.38 14.44
C TRP A 99 5.22 4.86 14.45
N ILE A 100 6.27 4.07 14.21
CA ILE A 100 6.21 2.59 14.26
C ILE A 100 5.97 2.09 15.68
N GLU A 101 6.60 2.68 16.69
CA GLU A 101 6.53 2.26 18.09
C GLU A 101 5.28 2.86 18.79
N ASP A 102 5.19 4.19 18.87
CA ASP A 102 4.31 4.94 19.78
C ASP A 102 2.88 5.21 19.27
N ALA A 103 2.60 4.92 18.00
CA ALA A 103 1.26 5.14 17.41
C ALA A 103 0.81 6.57 17.35
N GLU A 104 1.77 7.49 17.26
CA GLU A 104 1.48 8.88 17.00
C GLU A 104 0.63 9.05 15.73
N PRO A 105 -0.41 9.90 15.76
CA PRO A 105 -1.19 10.19 14.57
C PRO A 105 -0.29 10.88 13.54
N ALA A 106 -0.09 10.23 12.39
CA ALA A 106 0.77 10.74 11.33
C ALA A 106 0.12 10.58 9.95
N ARG A 107 0.44 11.51 9.05
CA ARG A 107 0.05 11.42 7.64
C ARG A 107 1.10 10.62 6.89
N ILE A 108 0.72 9.46 6.37
CA ILE A 108 1.63 8.58 5.66
C ILE A 108 1.71 8.98 4.20
N HIS A 109 2.92 9.32 3.75
CA HIS A 109 3.22 9.69 2.37
C HIS A 109 4.18 8.67 1.74
N ILE A 110 3.90 8.30 0.50
CA ILE A 110 4.77 7.47 -0.34
C ILE A 110 5.00 8.21 -1.65
N THR A 111 6.26 8.50 -2.02
CA THR A 111 6.57 9.14 -3.30
C THR A 111 5.98 8.37 -4.48
N GLY A 112 5.29 9.07 -5.36
CA GLY A 112 4.58 8.47 -6.50
C GLY A 112 3.12 8.14 -6.23
N VAL A 113 2.78 7.84 -4.98
CA VAL A 113 1.41 7.51 -4.56
C VAL A 113 0.77 8.71 -3.86
N GLY A 114 1.56 9.55 -3.19
CA GLY A 114 1.10 10.64 -2.35
C GLY A 114 0.65 10.16 -0.97
N ILE A 115 -0.30 10.87 -0.38
CA ILE A 115 -0.81 10.56 0.97
C ILE A 115 -1.77 9.37 0.89
N LEU A 116 -1.62 8.42 1.80
CA LEU A 116 -2.53 7.29 1.96
C LEU A 116 -3.85 7.79 2.55
N CYS A 117 -4.93 7.65 1.78
CA CYS A 117 -6.26 8.14 2.10
C CYS A 117 -7.36 7.18 1.59
N GLY A 118 -7.11 5.88 1.60
CA GLY A 118 -8.02 4.83 1.17
C GLY A 118 -8.17 4.71 -0.36
N GLN A 119 -9.36 5.05 -0.86
CA GLN A 119 -9.73 4.70 -2.24
C GLN A 119 -8.96 5.51 -3.28
N VAL A 120 -8.72 6.81 -3.02
CA VAL A 120 -8.03 7.68 -3.98
C VAL A 120 -6.53 7.34 -4.08
N SER A 121 -5.89 6.99 -2.97
CA SER A 121 -4.51 6.47 -2.93
C SER A 121 -4.39 5.13 -3.64
N SER A 122 -5.41 4.27 -3.56
CA SER A 122 -5.41 2.98 -4.27
C SER A 122 -5.31 3.15 -5.80
N SER A 123 -6.02 4.10 -6.38
CA SER A 123 -5.94 4.38 -7.82
C SER A 123 -4.57 4.89 -8.23
N ARG A 124 -3.97 5.80 -7.44
CA ARG A 124 -2.61 6.32 -7.71
C ARG A 124 -1.55 5.22 -7.56
N LEU A 125 -1.69 4.36 -6.56
CA LEU A 125 -0.82 3.20 -6.35
C LEU A 125 -0.87 2.24 -7.54
N LEU A 126 -2.07 1.97 -8.07
CA LEU A 126 -2.27 1.14 -9.25
C LEU A 126 -1.62 1.72 -10.51
N LEU A 127 -1.87 3.01 -10.79
CA LEU A 127 -1.28 3.70 -11.94
C LEU A 127 0.24 3.68 -11.89
N GLU A 128 0.81 3.92 -10.71
CA GLU A 128 2.26 3.90 -10.55
C GLU A 128 2.84 2.48 -10.67
N THR A 129 2.15 1.48 -10.12
CA THR A 129 2.54 0.07 -10.30
C THR A 129 2.56 -0.33 -11.78
N GLN A 130 1.53 0.08 -12.52
CA GLN A 130 1.47 -0.13 -13.97
C GLN A 130 2.67 0.49 -14.67
N ARG A 131 3.02 1.74 -14.32
CA ARG A 131 4.17 2.45 -14.88
C ARG A 131 5.48 1.71 -14.65
N ILE A 132 5.71 1.21 -13.44
CA ILE A 132 6.93 0.46 -13.08
C ILE A 132 7.02 -0.83 -13.91
N LEU A 133 5.93 -1.61 -13.95
CA LEU A 133 5.90 -2.89 -14.67
C LEU A 133 5.99 -2.73 -16.20
N GLN A 134 5.42 -1.67 -16.76
CA GLN A 134 5.50 -1.37 -18.20
C GLN A 134 6.86 -0.78 -18.60
N GLY A 135 7.58 -0.16 -17.67
CA GLY A 135 8.92 0.37 -17.89
C GLY A 135 9.99 -0.72 -18.11
N SER A 136 9.74 -1.94 -17.65
CA SER A 136 10.64 -3.08 -17.87
C SER A 136 10.37 -3.75 -19.22
N SER A 137 11.38 -3.79 -20.09
CA SER A 137 11.35 -4.62 -21.31
C SER A 137 11.56 -6.10 -21.00
N ALA A 138 12.29 -6.41 -19.92
CA ALA A 138 12.48 -7.77 -19.43
C ALA A 138 11.21 -8.28 -18.74
N TRP A 139 10.88 -9.56 -18.95
CA TRP A 139 9.74 -10.26 -18.32
C TRP A 139 8.37 -9.63 -18.58
N ARG A 140 8.18 -8.97 -19.72
CA ARG A 140 6.96 -8.23 -20.07
C ARG A 140 5.68 -9.06 -19.90
N GLY A 141 5.69 -10.33 -20.34
CA GLY A 141 4.54 -11.24 -20.20
C GLY A 141 4.16 -11.47 -18.74
N MET A 142 5.15 -11.76 -17.88
CA MET A 142 4.94 -11.93 -16.44
C MET A 142 4.47 -10.64 -15.77
N CYS A 143 5.09 -9.49 -16.11
CA CYS A 143 4.70 -8.19 -15.59
C CYS A 143 3.25 -7.83 -15.94
N GLN A 144 2.82 -8.11 -17.17
CA GLN A 144 1.44 -7.90 -17.61
C GLN A 144 0.46 -8.85 -16.92
N GLY A 145 0.79 -10.14 -16.80
CA GLY A 145 -0.04 -11.12 -16.10
C GLY A 145 -0.24 -10.75 -14.64
N LEU A 146 0.86 -10.43 -13.94
CA LEU A 146 0.83 -10.00 -12.54
C LEU A 146 0.07 -8.68 -12.36
N PHE A 147 0.27 -7.71 -13.25
CA PHE A 147 -0.49 -6.46 -13.19
C PHE A 147 -1.98 -6.71 -13.37
N ARG A 148 -2.40 -7.50 -14.36
CA ARG A 148 -3.83 -7.82 -14.59
C ARG A 148 -4.43 -8.53 -13.37
N ALA A 149 -3.73 -9.52 -12.83
CA ALA A 149 -4.16 -10.23 -11.64
C ALA A 149 -4.31 -9.27 -10.44
N ALA A 150 -3.29 -8.45 -10.18
CA ALA A 150 -3.35 -7.45 -9.12
C ALA A 150 -4.45 -6.44 -9.37
N SER A 151 -4.59 -5.87 -10.57
CA SER A 151 -5.68 -4.95 -10.91
C SER A 151 -7.06 -5.57 -10.69
N GLY A 152 -7.28 -6.83 -11.03
CA GLY A 152 -8.53 -7.54 -10.78
C GLY A 152 -8.84 -7.72 -9.29
N LEU A 153 -7.83 -8.11 -8.50
CA LEU A 153 -7.91 -8.15 -7.03
C LEU A 153 -8.16 -6.74 -6.46
N LEU A 154 -7.53 -5.75 -7.07
CA LEU A 154 -7.55 -4.39 -6.59
C LEU A 154 -8.88 -3.69 -6.94
N SER A 155 -9.49 -4.00 -8.08
CA SER A 155 -10.81 -3.50 -8.46
C SER A 155 -11.97 -4.28 -7.85
N GLY A 156 -11.70 -5.40 -7.16
CA GLY A 156 -12.74 -6.31 -6.65
C GLY A 156 -13.49 -7.06 -7.76
N LYS A 157 -12.91 -7.16 -8.96
CA LYS A 157 -13.53 -7.77 -10.17
C LYS A 157 -12.88 -9.10 -10.56
N TRP A 158 -12.27 -9.80 -9.60
CA TRP A 158 -11.57 -11.05 -9.83
C TRP A 158 -12.46 -12.16 -10.45
N SER A 159 -13.78 -12.07 -10.28
CA SER A 159 -14.75 -13.07 -10.74
C SER A 159 -14.81 -13.29 -12.26
N ALA A 160 -14.32 -12.34 -13.07
CA ALA A 160 -14.47 -12.40 -14.53
C ALA A 160 -13.30 -13.07 -15.29
N PHE A 161 -12.32 -13.64 -14.57
CA PHE A 161 -11.11 -14.20 -15.20
C PHE A 161 -11.26 -15.66 -15.68
N TRP A 162 -12.35 -16.34 -15.31
CA TRP A 162 -12.57 -17.77 -15.63
C TRP A 162 -13.83 -18.05 -16.47
N GLU A 163 -14.42 -17.02 -17.10
CA GLU A 163 -15.68 -17.16 -17.85
C GLU A 163 -15.52 -17.09 -19.37
N GLU A 164 -14.29 -17.07 -19.88
CA GLU A 164 -14.01 -17.26 -21.31
C GLU A 164 -12.94 -18.35 -21.48
N ASP A 165 -13.42 -19.58 -21.60
CA ASP A 165 -12.88 -20.66 -22.45
C ASP A 165 -14.03 -21.63 -22.82
#